data_AF-A0A661TMY7-F1
#
_entry.id   AF-A0A661TMY7-F1
#
_cell.length_a   1.000
_cell.length_b   1.000
_cell.length_c   1.000
_cell.angle_alpha   90.00
_cell.angle_beta   90.00
_cell.angle_gamma   90.00
#
_symmetry.space_group_name_H-M   'P 1'
#
loop_
_entity.id
_entity.type
_entity.pdbx_description
1 polymer ?
#
loop_
_entity_poly.entity_id
_entity_poly.type
_entity_poly.pdbx_seq_one_letter_code
_entity_poly.pdbx_strand_id
1 'polypeptide(L)' 'MTENIKFIWRCAKCSSHFASIIKTEGVIKQEKKCPKCKSLNLLTLTNDEIIIHCKMFNRNINSYEQEINENYPYPEP' A
#
# COMPACT_ATOMS: atom_id res chain seq x y z
N MET A 1 1.63 26.85 13.90
CA MET A 1 0.74 25.68 13.98
C MET A 1 0.71 25.05 12.60
N THR A 2 1.46 23.98 12.37
CA THR A 2 1.40 23.23 11.11
C THR A 2 0.10 22.43 11.12
N GLU A 3 -0.86 22.82 10.28
CA GLU A 3 -2.07 22.03 10.07
C GLU A 3 -1.67 20.67 9.48
N ASN A 4 -1.97 19.59 10.21
CA ASN A 4 -1.82 18.24 9.70
C ASN A 4 -2.87 18.01 8.61
N ILE A 5 -2.51 18.28 7.35
CA ILE A 5 -3.38 18.02 6.20
C ILE A 5 -3.61 16.51 6.11
N LYS A 6 -4.87 16.09 6.22
CA LYS A 6 -5.29 14.70 6.08
C LYS A 6 -5.88 14.48 4.70
N PHE A 7 -5.24 13.64 3.89
CA PHE A 7 -5.81 13.15 2.65
C PHE A 7 -6.59 11.87 2.91
N ILE A 8 -7.61 11.64 2.10
CA ILE A 8 -8.34 10.37 2.10
C ILE A 8 -7.97 9.63 0.83
N TRP A 9 -7.39 8.45 0.99
CA TRP A 9 -7.17 7.54 -0.11
C TRP A 9 -8.30 6.52 -0.21
N ARG A 10 -8.63 6.13 -1.44
CA ARG A 10 -9.53 5.02 -1.76
C ARG A 10 -8.81 4.00 -2.63
N CYS A 11 -9.11 2.72 -2.43
CA CYS A 11 -8.55 1.66 -3.26
C CYS A 11 -8.76 1.92 -4.75
N ALA A 12 -7.68 2.01 -5.52
CA ALA A 12 -7.74 2.35 -6.94
C ALA A 12 -8.44 1.25 -7.78
N LYS A 13 -8.45 -0.01 -7.32
CA LYS A 13 -9.14 -1.11 -8.01
C LYS A 13 -10.65 -1.12 -7.81
N CYS A 14 -11.11 -1.01 -6.56
CA CYS A 14 -12.52 -1.32 -6.23
C CYS A 14 -13.24 -0.21 -5.47
N SER A 15 -12.55 0.87 -5.13
CA SER A 15 -13.05 2.06 -4.43
C SER A 15 -13.75 1.81 -3.08
N SER A 16 -13.79 0.56 -2.60
CA SER A 16 -14.58 0.14 -1.44
C SER A 16 -13.81 0.24 -0.11
N HIS A 17 -12.50 0.41 -0.16
CA HIS A 17 -11.67 0.62 1.04
C HIS A 17 -11.15 2.04 1.03
N PHE A 18 -11.22 2.69 2.18
CA PHE A 18 -10.73 4.03 2.43
C PHE A 18 -9.73 4.02 3.58
N ALA A 19 -8.70 4.85 3.50
CA ALA A 19 -7.79 5.09 4.60
C ALA A 19 -7.33 6.55 4.60
N SER A 20 -7.14 7.11 5.79
CA SER A 20 -6.55 8.43 5.95
C SER A 20 -5.04 8.38 5.77
N ILE A 21 -4.49 9.35 5.06
CA ILE A 21 -3.06 9.57 4.87
C ILE A 21 -2.75 10.93 5.49
N ILE A 22 -1.83 10.94 6.44
CA ILE A 22 -1.35 12.18 7.05
C ILE A 22 -0.25 12.73 6.14
N LYS A 23 -0.39 13.99 5.69
CA LYS A 23 0.70 14.70 5.01
C LYS A 23 1.72 15.12 6.07
N THR A 24 2.96 14.71 5.88
CA THR A 24 4.13 15.18 6.60
C THR A 24 5.03 15.90 5.61
N GLU A 25 5.91 16.77 6.09
CA GLU A 25 6.90 17.41 5.22
C GLU A 25 7.79 16.35 4.56
N GLY A 26 7.99 16.44 3.25
CA GLY A 26 8.81 15.52 2.46
C GLY A 26 8.03 14.49 1.64
N VAL A 27 8.66 13.35 1.37
CA VAL A 27 8.09 12.27 0.55
C VAL A 27 7.48 11.20 1.44
N ILE A 28 6.19 10.91 1.27
CA ILE A 28 5.50 9.83 1.96
C ILE A 28 5.37 8.65 1.01
N LYS A 29 5.81 7.46 1.46
CA LYS A 29 5.53 6.19 0.79
C LYS A 29 4.72 5.32 1.73
N GLN A 30 3.53 4.91 1.31
CA GLN A 30 2.67 4.02 2.09
C GLN A 30 2.18 2.84 1.24
N GLU A 31 2.15 1.68 1.87
CA GLU A 31 1.55 0.48 1.29
C GLU A 31 0.20 0.20 1.97
N LYS A 32 -0.84 -0.01 1.16
CA LYS A 32 -2.19 -0.31 1.62
C LYS A 32 -2.79 -1.48 0.86
N LYS A 33 -2.95 -2.61 1.54
CA LYS A 33 -3.68 -3.77 1.03
C LYS A 33 -5.18 -3.56 1.21
N CYS A 34 -5.96 -3.72 0.14
CA CYS A 34 -7.40 -3.59 0.21
C CYS A 34 -8.03 -4.84 0.88
N PRO A 35 -8.80 -4.72 1.97
CA PRO A 35 -9.44 -5.86 2.61
C PRO A 35 -10.49 -6.54 1.72
N LYS A 36 -11.14 -5.80 0.82
CA LYS A 36 -12.19 -6.33 -0.08
C LYS A 36 -11.62 -7.06 -1.29
N CYS A 37 -10.84 -6.38 -2.13
CA CYS A 37 -10.35 -6.93 -3.39
C CYS A 37 -8.91 -7.47 -3.34
N LYS A 38 -8.28 -7.40 -2.15
CA LYS A 38 -6.92 -7.83 -1.84
C LYS A 38 -5.80 -7.14 -2.61
N SER A 39 -6.10 -6.23 -3.53
CA SER A 39 -5.09 -5.44 -4.24
C SER A 39 -4.17 -4.65 -3.32
N LEU A 40 -2.90 -4.62 -3.69
CA LEU A 40 -1.87 -3.84 -3.01
C LEU A 40 -1.74 -2.47 -3.67
N ASN A 41 -1.88 -1.40 -2.90
CA ASN A 41 -1.77 -0.04 -3.40
C ASN A 41 -0.56 0.62 -2.76
N LEU A 42 0.43 0.97 -3.56
CA LEU A 42 1.60 1.74 -3.16
C LEU A 42 1.32 3.21 -3.48
N LEU A 43 1.33 4.03 -2.45
CA LEU A 43 1.00 5.45 -2.47
C LEU A 43 2.29 6.23 -2.25
N THR A 44 2.64 7.08 -3.20
CA THR A 44 3.74 8.04 -3.05
C THR A 44 3.17 9.44 -3.13
N LEU A 45 3.31 10.22 -2.06
CA LEU A 45 2.90 11.61 -2.01
C LEU A 45 4.16 12.45 -1.87
N THR A 46 4.37 13.36 -2.82
CA THR A 46 5.40 14.40 -2.74
C THR A 46 4.71 15.75 -2.47
N ASN A 47 5.46 16.85 -2.52
CA ASN A 47 4.85 18.17 -2.40
C ASN A 47 3.96 18.52 -3.60
N ASP A 48 4.33 18.04 -4.79
CA ASP A 48 3.75 18.45 -6.07
C ASP A 48 2.94 17.34 -6.76
N GLU A 49 3.17 16.07 -6.39
CA GLU A 49 2.60 14.91 -7.07
C GLU A 49 2.01 13.87 -6.12
N ILE A 50 0.99 13.17 -6.61
CA ILE A 50 0.43 11.99 -5.97
C ILE A 50 0.49 10.84 -6.97
N ILE A 51 1.27 9.82 -6.65
CA ILE A 51 1.45 8.63 -7.48
C ILE A 51 0.84 7.43 -6.78
N ILE A 52 0.00 6.67 -7.50
CA ILE A 52 -0.67 5.47 -6.98
C ILE A 52 -0.38 4.29 -7.89
N HIS A 53 0.38 3.32 -7.41
CA HIS A 53 0.57 2.03 -8.08
C HIS A 53 -0.32 0.98 -7.44
N CYS A 54 -1.30 0.48 -8.19
CA CYS A 54 -2.19 -0.59 -7.72
C CYS A 54 -1.83 -1.92 -8.39
N LYS A 55 -1.24 -2.83 -7.63
CA LYS A 55 -1.01 -4.22 -8.07
C LYS A 55 -2.29 -5.02 -7.83
N MET A 56 -2.80 -5.63 -8.89
CA MET A 56 -3.97 -6.51 -8.80
C MET A 56 -3.61 -7.78 -8.03
N PHE A 57 -4.44 -8.14 -7.04
CA PHE A 57 -4.33 -9.47 -6.45
C PHE A 57 -4.78 -10.50 -7.48
N ASN A 58 -3.93 -11.47 -7.75
CA ASN A 58 -4.21 -12.66 -8.53
C ASN A 58 -3.67 -13.86 -7.74
N ARG A 59 -4.55 -14.80 -7.39
CA ARG A 59 -4.19 -15.99 -6.60
C ARG A 59 -3.16 -16.86 -7.30
N ASN A 60 -3.09 -16.83 -8.63
CA ASN A 60 -2.20 -17.68 -9.42
C ASN A 60 -0.84 -17.05 -9.68
N ILE A 61 -0.65 -15.75 -9.37
CA ILE A 61 0.57 -14.99 -9.68
C ILE A 61 1.19 -14.42 -8.40
N ASN A 62 0.36 -13.92 -7.48
CA ASN A 62 0.78 -13.21 -6.27
C ASN A 62 0.15 -13.88 -5.04
N SER A 63 0.22 -15.21 -4.95
CA SER A 63 -0.25 -15.92 -3.76
C SER A 63 0.63 -15.50 -2.57
N TYR A 64 0.01 -15.03 -1.48
CA TYR A 64 0.75 -14.55 -0.29
C TYR A 64 1.54 -15.67 0.43
N GLU A 65 1.53 -16.89 -0.10
CA GLU A 65 2.33 -18.02 0.37
C GLU A 65 3.79 -17.94 -0.12
N GLN A 66 4.08 -17.19 -1.20
CA GLN A 66 5.42 -17.09 -1.76
C GLN A 66 6.33 -16.07 -1.05
N GLU A 67 5.78 -15.05 -0.38
CA GLU A 67 6.59 -14.02 0.32
C GLU A 67 7.17 -14.50 1.67
N ILE A 68 6.71 -15.64 2.20
CA ILE A 68 7.16 -16.17 3.50
C ILE A 68 8.49 -16.93 3.38
N ASN A 69 8.83 -17.45 2.19
CA ASN A 69 10.02 -18.28 1.99
C ASN A 69 11.28 -17.51 1.59
N GLU A 70 11.19 -16.25 1.16
CA GLU A 70 12.39 -15.50 0.70
C GLU A 70 13.11 -14.71 1.81
N ASN A 71 12.50 -14.50 2.99
CA ASN A 71 13.08 -13.64 4.04
C ASN A 71 13.48 -14.34 5.35
N TYR A 72 13.24 -15.64 5.50
CA TYR A 72 13.69 -16.40 6.67
C TYR A 72 14.15 -17.81 6.25
N PRO A 73 15.44 -18.00 5.89
CA PRO A 73 15.99 -19.34 5.88
C PRO A 73 15.94 -19.85 7.33
N TYR A 74 15.08 -20.82 7.58
CA TYR A 74 15.14 -21.60 8.81
C TYR A 74 16.56 -22.18 8.93
N PRO A 75 17.21 -22.11 10.10
CA PRO A 75 18.45 -22.82 10.29
C PRO A 75 18.15 -24.32 10.19
N GLU A 76 18.85 -25.02 9.30
CA GLU A 76 18.76 -26.46 9.15
C GLU A 76 19.10 -27.18 10.47
N PRO A 77 18.44 -28.31 10.77
CA PRO A 77 18.62 -29.07 12.00
C PRO A 77 20.01 -29.74 12.13
#